data_AF-A0AAV3XZH1-F1
#
_entry.id   AF-A0AAV3XZH1-F1
#
_cell.length_a   1.000
_cell.length_b   1.000
_cell.length_c   1.000
_cell.angle_alpha   90.00
_cell.angle_beta   90.00
_cell.angle_gamma   90.00
#
_symmetry.space_group_name_H-M   'P 1'
#
loop_
_entity.id
_entity.type
_entity.pdbx_description
1 polymer ?
#
loop_
_entity_poly.entity_id
_entity_poly.type
_entity_poly.pdbx_seq_one_letter_code
_entity_poly.pdbx_strand_id
1 'polypeptide(L)' 'MRGLKVAAYIREQSEKNFQCIVISLKEEFYNRADALIGIYPEQGDCVISNSLTLDLTEYPDPHAHEHDENYFPTH' A
#
# COMPACT_ATOMS: atom_id res chain seq x y z
N MET A 1 15.36 2.09 6.95
CA MET A 1 16.09 2.87 5.92
C MET A 1 16.11 2.24 4.52
N ARG A 2 16.36 0.94 4.31
CA ARG A 2 16.31 0.37 2.93
C ARG A 2 14.89 0.11 2.39
N GLY A 3 13.95 -0.30 3.24
CA GLY A 3 12.57 -0.64 2.84
C GLY A 3 11.81 0.52 2.20
N LEU A 4 11.84 1.71 2.83
CA LEU A 4 11.18 2.92 2.34
C LEU A 4 11.63 3.34 0.93
N LYS A 5 12.94 3.22 0.61
CA LYS A 5 13.45 3.54 -0.74
C LYS A 5 12.88 2.60 -1.80
N VAL A 6 12.77 1.32 -1.46
CA VAL A 6 12.18 0.32 -2.37
C VAL A 6 10.69 0.55 -2.54
N ALA A 7 9.96 0.84 -1.45
CA ALA A 7 8.53 1.15 -1.50
C ALA A 7 8.23 2.39 -2.34
N ALA A 8 9.00 3.47 -2.18
CA ALA A 8 8.87 4.69 -2.98
C ALA A 8 9.15 4.44 -4.47
N TYR A 9 10.20 3.67 -4.79
CA TYR A 9 10.50 3.30 -6.17
C TYR A 9 9.36 2.49 -6.79
N ILE A 10 8.83 1.48 -6.07
CA ILE A 10 7.72 0.67 -6.57
C ILE A 10 6.51 1.55 -6.88
N ARG A 11 6.15 2.48 -5.97
CA ARG A 11 5.05 3.42 -6.17
C ARG A 11 5.22 4.22 -7.46
N GLU A 12 6.35 4.92 -7.61
CA GLU A 12 6.62 5.75 -8.79
C GLU A 12 6.56 4.96 -10.10
N GLN A 13 7.15 3.76 -10.13
CA GLN A 13 7.14 2.93 -11.32
C GLN A 13 5.74 2.36 -11.62
N SER A 14 4.96 2.08 -10.57
CA SER A 14 3.62 1.51 -10.71
C SER A 14 2.61 2.46 -11.36
N GLU A 15 2.80 3.77 -11.18
CA GLU A 15 1.93 4.80 -11.75
C GLU A 15 2.15 5.00 -13.27
N LYS A 16 3.36 4.75 -13.77
CA LYS A 16 3.77 5.19 -15.11
C LYS A 16 4.19 4.06 -16.06
N ASN A 17 4.74 2.98 -15.52
CA ASN A 17 5.52 2.02 -16.32
C ASN A 17 4.93 0.61 -16.34
N PHE A 18 4.44 0.10 -15.21
CA PHE A 18 3.91 -1.27 -15.12
C PHE A 18 2.98 -1.45 -13.93
N GLN A 19 2.09 -2.45 -13.98
CA GLN A 19 1.34 -2.86 -12.79
C GLN A 19 2.27 -3.63 -11.84
N CYS A 20 2.28 -3.27 -10.55
CA CYS A 20 3.07 -3.95 -9.53
C CYS A 20 2.16 -4.61 -8.47
N ILE A 21 2.42 -5.89 -8.17
CA ILE A 21 1.76 -6.62 -7.07
C ILE A 21 2.82 -6.92 -6.02
N VAL A 22 2.63 -6.42 -4.81
CA VAL A 22 3.56 -6.60 -3.69
C VAL A 22 2.90 -7.46 -2.61
N ILE A 23 3.52 -8.60 -2.29
CA ILE A 23 3.14 -9.42 -1.12
C ILE A 23 4.02 -8.99 0.05
N SER A 24 3.43 -8.32 1.04
CA SER A 24 4.17 -7.76 2.17
C SER A 24 3.37 -7.87 3.46
N LEU A 25 4.08 -8.09 4.57
CA LEU A 25 3.55 -7.93 5.93
C LEU A 25 3.97 -6.60 6.57
N LYS A 26 4.73 -5.76 5.85
CA LYS A 26 5.25 -4.50 6.35
C LYS A 26 4.35 -3.34 5.94
N GLU A 27 3.95 -2.55 6.93
CA GLU A 27 3.11 -1.36 6.77
C GLU A 27 3.64 -0.39 5.73
N GLU A 28 4.95 -0.10 5.79
CA GLU A 28 5.65 0.82 4.90
C GLU A 28 5.56 0.50 3.39
N PHE A 29 5.08 -0.70 3.03
CA PHE A 29 4.81 -1.08 1.65
C PHE A 29 3.33 -1.00 1.30
N TYR A 30 2.46 -1.55 2.15
CA TYR A 30 1.04 -1.65 1.81
C TYR A 30 0.30 -0.32 2.01
N ASN A 31 0.78 0.58 2.87
CA ASN A 31 0.17 1.90 3.05
C ASN A 31 0.44 2.90 1.90
N ARG A 32 1.29 2.54 0.94
CA ARG A 32 1.60 3.31 -0.29
C ARG A 32 0.90 2.76 -1.54
N ALA A 33 0.16 1.66 -1.42
CA ALA A 33 -0.52 1.03 -2.55
C ALA A 33 -1.81 1.78 -2.94
N ASP A 34 -2.27 1.61 -4.17
CA ASP A 34 -3.60 2.12 -4.58
C ASP A 34 -4.74 1.29 -3.98
N ALA A 35 -4.53 -0.01 -3.78
CA ALA A 35 -5.51 -0.93 -3.22
C ALA A 35 -4.86 -2.05 -2.41
N LEU A 36 -5.61 -2.59 -1.44
CA LEU A 36 -5.21 -3.73 -0.63
C LEU A 36 -6.05 -4.96 -0.96
N ILE A 37 -5.38 -6.11 -1.00
CA ILE A 37 -6.01 -7.43 -1.05
C ILE A 37 -5.61 -8.17 0.21
N GLY A 38 -6.50 -8.18 1.21
CA GLY A 38 -6.30 -8.91 2.46
C GLY A 38 -6.69 -10.37 2.27
N ILE A 39 -5.76 -11.29 2.48
CA ILE A 39 -6.03 -12.74 2.45
C ILE A 39 -6.13 -13.26 3.88
N TYR A 40 -7.21 -13.97 4.20
CA TYR A 40 -7.44 -14.53 5.52
C TYR A 40 -8.01 -15.96 5.44
N PRO A 41 -7.72 -16.83 6.42
CA PRO A 41 -8.28 -18.16 6.46
C PRO A 41 -9.70 -18.16 7.05
N GLU A 42 -10.59 -18.97 6.49
CA GLU A 42 -11.82 -19.40 7.14
C GLU A 42 -11.51 -20.50 8.16
N GLN A 43 -12.15 -20.45 9.34
CA GLN A 43 -11.96 -21.48 10.36
C GLN A 43 -12.77 -22.73 10.02
N GLY A 44 -12.11 -23.89 9.93
CA GLY A 44 -12.73 -25.17 9.66
C GLY A 44 -11.71 -26.31 9.58
N ASP A 45 -12.16 -27.52 9.24
CA ASP A 45 -11.31 -28.72 9.11
C ASP A 45 -10.30 -28.63 7.96
N CYS A 46 -10.56 -27.76 6.98
CA CYS A 46 -9.68 -27.45 5.87
C CYS A 46 -9.46 -25.92 5.81
N VAL A 47 -8.23 -25.50 5.48
CA VAL A 47 -7.93 -24.07 5.31
C VAL A 47 -8.51 -23.61 3.97
N ILE A 48 -9.58 -22.83 4.04
CA ILE A 48 -10.14 -22.12 2.90
C ILE A 48 -9.66 -20.67 2.99
N SER A 49 -8.98 -20.19 1.95
CA SER A 49 -8.53 -18.80 1.89
C SER A 49 -9.62 -17.92 1.29
N ASN A 50 -9.98 -16.85 2.02
CA ASN A 50 -10.88 -15.81 1.58
C ASN A 50 -10.12 -14.50 1.32
N SER A 51 -10.72 -13.59 0.56
CA SER A 51 -10.15 -12.28 0.24
C SER A 51 -11.07 -11.13 0.66
N LEU A 52 -10.45 -10.03 1.04
CA LEU A 52 -11.07 -8.72 1.25
C LEU A 52 -10.35 -7.71 0.36
N THR A 53 -11.09 -6.79 -0.24
CA THR A 53 -10.53 -5.71 -1.06
C THR A 53 -10.82 -4.36 -0.44
N LEU A 54 -9.84 -3.48 -0.46
CA LEU A 54 -9.99 -2.09 -0.02
C LEU A 54 -9.33 -1.17 -1.06
N ASP A 55 -10.08 -0.20 -1.57
CA ASP A 55 -9.54 0.88 -2.39
C ASP A 55 -8.98 1.96 -1.46
N LEU A 56 -7.67 2.22 -1.52
CA LEU A 56 -7.02 3.22 -0.68
C LEU A 56 -7.11 4.63 -1.27
N THR A 57 -7.43 4.76 -2.56
CA THR A 57 -7.58 6.07 -3.22
C THR A 57 -8.80 6.86 -2.71
N GLU A 58 -9.73 6.17 -2.03
CA GLU A 58 -10.87 6.78 -1.34
C GLU A 58 -10.49 7.53 -0.04
N TYR A 59 -9.25 7.37 0.44
CA TYR A 59 -8.75 7.98 1.66
C TYR A 59 -7.65 9.01 1.36
N PRO A 60 -7.45 10.03 2.23
CA PRO A 60 -6.35 10.97 2.07
C PRO A 60 -5.00 10.23 2.05
N ASP A 61 -4.20 10.47 1.03
CA ASP A 61 -2.85 9.89 0.92
C ASP A 61 -1.92 10.53 1.95
N PRO A 62 -1.47 9.79 2.99
CA PRO A 62 -0.55 10.33 3.99
C PRO A 62 0.83 10.65 3.43
N HIS A 63 1.16 10.17 2.22
CA HIS A 63 2.44 10.34 1.56
C HIS A 63 2.43 11.40 0.45
N ALA A 64 1.28 12.03 0.16
CA ALA A 64 1.14 13.02 -0.91
C ALA A 64 2.12 14.20 -0.80
N HIS A 65 2.53 14.54 0.43
CA HIS A 65 3.43 15.66 0.72
C HIS A 65 4.85 15.25 1.12
N GLU A 66 5.24 13.96 1.01
CA GLU A 66 6.60 13.52 1.38
C GLU A 66 7.73 14.21 0.58
N HIS A 67 7.38 14.84 -0.54
CA HIS A 67 8.31 15.56 -1.42
C HIS A 67 8.07 17.08 -1.47
N ASP A 68 7.12 17.62 -0.69
CA ASP A 68 6.81 19.04 -0.67
C ASP A 68 7.37 19.68 0.62
N GLU A 69 8.60 20.23 0.54
CA GLU A 69 9.26 20.86 1.68
C GLU A 69 8.55 22.10 2.22
N ASN A 70 7.53 22.62 1.52
CA ASN A 70 6.76 23.80 1.92
C ASN A 70 5.40 23.46 2.53
N TYR A 71 5.07 22.18 2.72
CA TYR A 71 3.78 21.79 3.29
C TYR A 71 3.72 22.03 4.80
N PHE A 72 2.83 22.94 5.22
CA PHE A 72 2.45 23.15 6.61
C PHE A 72 1.02 22.61 6.84
N PRO A 73 0.82 21.57 7.67
CA PRO A 73 -0.52 21.08 7.98
C PRO A 73 -1.30 22.18 8.72
N THR A 74 -2.50 22.49 8.24
CA THR A 74 -3.45 23.33 8.99
C THR A 74 -4.27 22.42 9.90
N HIS A 75 -4.29 22.74 11.20
CA HIS A 75 -5.04 22.03 12.23
C HIS A 75 -6.55 22.16 12.04
#